data_AF-A0A957UQU4-F1
#
_entry.id   AF-A0A957UQU4-F1
#
_cell.length_a   1.000
_cell.length_b   1.000
_cell.length_c   1.000
_cell.angle_alpha   90.00
_cell.angle_beta   90.00
_cell.angle_gamma   90.00
#
_symmetry.space_group_name_H-M   'P 1'
#
loop_
_entity.id
_entity.type
_entity.pdbx_description
1 polymer ?
#
loop_
_entity_poly.entity_id
_entity_poly.type
_entity_poly.pdbx_seq_one_letter_code
_entity_poly.pdbx_strand_id
1 'polypeptide(L)'
;YIEALEAALDEAETSGSGRAPRAETALEPSEPPTTMNIISISRDGMAKRTPRHLYFRQRRGGMGVFDIETPEDDPPAFLAAADESAGLVLITNQARAFRLAVRNLPEMPVRGRGESVFA
;
A
#
# COMPACT_ATOMS: atom_id res chain seq x y z
N TYR A 1 34.58 -29.04 -15.97
CA TYR A 1 34.32 -28.49 -14.62
C TYR A 1 33.55 -27.19 -14.71
N ILE A 2 34.08 -26.18 -15.44
CA ILE A 2 33.36 -24.93 -15.71
C ILE A 2 32.06 -25.19 -16.50
N GLU A 3 32.12 -25.96 -17.59
CA GLU A 3 30.92 -26.32 -18.38
C GLU A 3 29.85 -27.09 -17.59
N ALA A 4 30.25 -27.86 -16.57
CA ALA A 4 29.32 -28.57 -15.70
C ALA A 4 28.64 -27.64 -14.68
N LEU A 5 29.33 -26.56 -14.30
CA LEU A 5 28.77 -25.51 -13.44
C LEU A 5 27.82 -24.61 -14.23
N GLU A 6 28.14 -24.30 -15.48
CA GLU A 6 27.30 -23.50 -16.38
C GLU A 6 26.00 -24.24 -16.73
N ALA A 7 26.06 -25.54 -17.05
CA ALA A 7 24.87 -26.35 -17.28
C ALA A 7 23.96 -26.45 -16.04
N ALA A 8 24.55 -26.53 -14.84
CA ALA A 8 23.80 -26.56 -13.58
C ALA A 8 23.16 -25.19 -13.24
N LEU A 9 23.77 -24.08 -13.69
CA LEU A 9 23.23 -22.72 -13.57
C LEU A 9 22.06 -22.50 -14.54
N ASP A 10 22.18 -22.94 -15.79
CA ASP A 10 21.11 -22.86 -16.77
C ASP A 10 19.89 -23.72 -16.37
N GLU A 11 20.12 -24.92 -15.81
CA GLU A 11 19.04 -25.73 -15.22
C GLU A 11 18.37 -25.01 -14.04
N ALA A 12 19.13 -24.31 -13.21
CA ALA A 12 18.61 -23.54 -12.08
C ALA A 12 17.85 -22.26 -12.49
N GLU A 13 18.24 -21.62 -13.61
CA GLU A 13 17.56 -20.44 -14.16
C GLU A 13 16.28 -20.82 -14.92
N THR A 14 16.29 -21.94 -15.64
CA THR A 14 15.09 -22.47 -16.32
C THR A 14 14.06 -23.05 -15.34
N SER A 15 14.52 -23.62 -14.21
CA SER A 15 13.68 -23.85 -13.04
C SER A 15 13.51 -22.55 -12.27
N GLY A 16 12.84 -21.57 -12.88
CA GLY A 16 12.77 -20.18 -12.44
C GLY A 16 12.85 -20.04 -10.92
N SER A 17 13.74 -19.14 -10.48
CA SER A 17 13.73 -18.53 -9.15
C SER A 17 12.40 -17.76 -8.96
N GLY A 18 11.28 -18.46 -8.98
CA GLY A 18 10.19 -18.16 -8.09
C GLY A 18 10.79 -18.28 -6.71
N ARG A 19 11.20 -17.14 -6.15
CA ARG A 19 11.19 -16.94 -4.71
C ARG A 19 9.90 -17.63 -4.27
N ALA A 20 9.98 -18.81 -3.66
CA ALA A 20 8.81 -19.47 -3.08
C ALA A 20 8.04 -18.33 -2.42
N PRO A 21 6.76 -18.08 -2.78
CA PRO A 21 6.06 -16.90 -2.30
C PRO A 21 6.33 -16.95 -0.82
N ARG A 22 7.14 -15.99 -0.33
CA ARG A 22 7.48 -15.94 1.08
C ARG A 22 6.09 -16.03 1.65
N ALA A 23 5.79 -17.10 2.38
CA ALA A 23 4.53 -17.16 3.07
C ALA A 23 4.65 -15.97 4.01
N GLU A 24 4.20 -14.80 3.54
CA GLU A 24 3.65 -13.75 4.33
C GLU A 24 2.57 -14.54 5.03
N THR A 25 2.98 -15.12 6.15
CA THR A 25 2.08 -15.74 7.11
C THR A 25 1.02 -14.68 7.21
N ALA A 26 -0.17 -14.95 6.68
CA ALA A 26 -1.22 -13.96 6.62
C ALA A 26 -1.36 -13.51 8.07
N LEU A 27 -0.82 -12.32 8.35
CA LEU A 27 -0.69 -11.89 9.72
C LEU A 27 -2.14 -11.74 10.15
N GLU A 28 -2.53 -12.45 11.20
CA GLU A 28 -3.88 -12.33 11.70
C GLU A 28 -4.06 -10.88 12.22
N PRO A 29 -5.15 -10.18 11.85
CA PRO A 29 -5.41 -8.84 12.32
C PRO A 29 -5.25 -8.76 13.84
N SER A 30 -4.37 -7.87 14.32
CA SER A 30 -4.13 -7.72 15.76
C SER A 30 -5.32 -7.11 16.50
N GLU A 31 -6.25 -6.55 15.74
CA GLU A 31 -7.42 -5.79 16.20
C GLU A 31 -8.64 -6.23 15.36
N PRO A 32 -9.86 -6.24 15.93
CA PRO A 32 -11.06 -6.56 15.18
C PRO A 32 -11.34 -5.52 14.08
N PRO A 33 -12.16 -5.86 13.07
CA PRO A 33 -12.60 -4.90 12.06
C PRO A 33 -13.20 -3.64 12.69
N THR A 34 -12.82 -2.48 12.15
CA THR A 34 -13.22 -1.15 12.63
C THR A 34 -13.57 -0.27 11.45
N THR A 35 -14.42 0.73 11.69
CA THR A 35 -14.78 1.79 10.73
C THR A 35 -13.66 2.82 10.56
N MET A 36 -12.60 2.74 11.36
CA MET A 36 -11.43 3.58 11.22
C MET A 36 -10.59 3.14 10.02
N ASN A 37 -10.29 4.07 9.14
CA ASN A 37 -9.50 3.88 7.94
C ASN A 37 -8.23 4.72 8.00
N ILE A 38 -7.16 4.18 7.41
CA ILE A 38 -5.98 4.94 7.03
C ILE A 38 -6.16 5.35 5.57
N ILE A 39 -6.06 6.64 5.32
CA ILE A 39 -6.18 7.26 4.01
C ILE A 39 -4.78 7.66 3.56
N SER A 40 -4.41 7.22 2.38
CA SER A 40 -3.10 7.48 1.78
C SER A 40 -3.32 8.10 0.41
N ILE A 41 -2.69 9.26 0.18
CA ILE A 41 -2.79 10.03 -1.07
C ILE A 41 -1.39 10.34 -1.56
N SER A 42 -1.11 10.05 -2.83
CA SER A 42 0.13 10.41 -3.52
C SER A 42 0.14 11.86 -3.97
N ARG A 43 1.24 12.32 -4.56
CA ARG A 43 1.36 13.68 -5.09
C ARG A 43 0.44 13.90 -6.29
N ASP A 44 0.33 12.92 -7.16
CA ASP A 44 -0.46 12.99 -8.39
C ASP A 44 -1.95 12.67 -8.15
N GLY A 45 -2.33 12.44 -6.89
CA GLY A 45 -3.73 12.25 -6.50
C GLY A 45 -4.21 10.81 -6.59
N MET A 46 -3.31 9.83 -6.57
CA MET A 46 -3.68 8.44 -6.32
C MET A 46 -4.05 8.30 -4.85
N ALA A 47 -5.31 7.94 -4.57
CA ALA A 47 -5.81 7.81 -3.21
C ALA A 47 -6.43 6.44 -2.97
N LYS A 48 -6.32 5.98 -1.73
CA LYS A 48 -7.02 4.80 -1.23
C LYS A 48 -7.40 4.97 0.23
N ARG A 49 -8.33 4.14 0.67
CA ARG A 49 -8.54 3.87 2.09
C ARG A 49 -8.20 2.42 2.40
N THR A 50 -7.57 2.21 3.54
CA THR A 50 -7.21 0.89 4.05
C THR A 50 -7.76 0.79 5.47
N PRO A 51 -8.59 -0.20 5.79
CA PRO A 51 -9.09 -0.40 7.15
C PRO A 51 -7.93 -0.54 8.16
N ARG A 52 -8.04 0.15 9.30
CA ARG A 52 -6.95 0.24 10.30
C ARG A 52 -6.47 -1.13 10.79
N HIS A 53 -7.38 -2.10 10.92
CA HIS A 53 -7.06 -3.45 11.39
C HIS A 53 -6.12 -4.23 10.46
N LEU A 54 -5.95 -3.79 9.20
CA LEU A 54 -4.98 -4.36 8.27
C LEU A 54 -3.54 -3.86 8.52
N TYR A 55 -3.35 -2.82 9.34
CA TYR A 55 -2.03 -2.38 9.77
C TYR A 55 -1.60 -3.14 11.02
N PHE A 56 -0.76 -4.15 10.84
CA PHE A 56 -0.27 -4.98 11.92
C PHE A 56 0.67 -4.23 12.86
N ARG A 57 0.60 -4.61 14.14
CA ARG A 57 1.50 -4.09 15.16
C ARG A 57 2.91 -4.62 14.97
N GLN A 58 3.82 -3.77 14.49
CA GLN A 58 5.23 -4.09 14.40
C GLN A 58 5.95 -3.86 15.75
N ARG A 59 6.94 -4.71 16.06
CA ARG A 59 7.84 -4.49 17.22
C ARG A 59 8.83 -3.35 16.92
N ARG A 60 9.43 -2.78 17.97
CA ARG A 60 10.52 -1.80 17.81
C ARG A 60 11.67 -2.40 16.98
N GLY A 61 12.32 -1.58 16.15
CA GLY A 61 13.43 -2.01 15.27
C GLY A 61 13.00 -2.58 13.91
N GLY A 62 11.70 -2.58 13.58
CA GLY A 62 11.20 -2.94 12.25
C GLY A 62 11.27 -1.76 11.25
N MET A 63 11.23 -2.07 9.96
CA MET A 63 11.27 -1.10 8.85
C MET A 63 9.96 -0.30 8.64
N GLY A 64 8.96 -0.49 9.51
CA GLY A 64 7.62 0.05 9.31
C GLY A 64 6.78 -0.78 8.34
N VAL A 65 5.75 -0.15 7.78
CA VAL A 65 4.77 -0.78 6.88
C VAL A 65 4.84 -0.10 5.52
N PHE A 66 5.01 -0.89 4.47
CA PHE A 66 4.94 -0.42 3.09
C PHE A 66 3.48 -0.30 2.69
N ASP A 67 2.99 0.93 2.55
CA ASP A 67 1.59 1.22 2.28
C ASP A 67 1.32 1.41 0.78
N ILE A 68 1.13 2.63 0.29
CA ILE A 68 0.75 2.85 -1.11
C ILE A 68 1.87 2.43 -2.07
N GLU A 69 1.53 1.59 -3.04
CA GLU A 69 2.43 1.23 -4.13
C GLU A 69 2.30 2.30 -5.22
N THR A 70 3.26 3.22 -5.29
CA THR A 70 3.31 4.25 -6.32
C THR A 70 4.63 4.19 -7.11
N PRO A 71 4.63 4.65 -8.37
CA PRO A 71 5.85 4.93 -9.12
C PRO A 71 6.80 5.88 -8.36
N GLU A 72 8.10 5.84 -8.69
CA GLU A 72 9.11 6.68 -8.01
C GLU A 72 8.91 8.19 -8.22
N ASP A 73 8.29 8.58 -9.33
CA ASP A 73 7.96 9.97 -9.67
C ASP A 73 6.72 10.50 -8.93
N ASP A 74 5.91 9.61 -8.35
CA ASP A 74 4.71 9.94 -7.57
C ASP A 74 4.81 9.49 -6.10
N PRO A 75 5.57 10.20 -5.25
CA PRO A 75 5.73 9.79 -3.86
C PRO A 75 4.45 10.04 -3.03
N PRO A 76 4.27 9.29 -1.93
CA PRO A 76 3.20 9.55 -0.96
C PRO A 76 3.26 11.00 -0.45
N ALA A 77 2.13 11.70 -0.45
CA ALA A 77 2.04 13.11 -0.07
C ALA A 77 1.25 13.34 1.22
N PHE A 78 0.17 12.58 1.44
CA PHE A 78 -0.69 12.73 2.61
C PHE A 78 -1.06 11.38 3.22
N LEU A 79 -1.05 11.36 4.55
CA LEU A 79 -1.51 10.24 5.38
C LEU A 79 -2.46 10.79 6.45
N ALA A 80 -3.68 10.24 6.51
CA ALA A 80 -4.67 10.62 7.51
C ALA A 80 -5.36 9.39 8.08
N ALA A 81 -5.79 9.47 9.34
CA ALA A 81 -6.66 8.46 9.93
C ALA A 81 -8.04 9.08 10.14
N ALA A 82 -9.08 8.46 9.59
CA ALA A 82 -10.44 8.95 9.73
C ALA A 82 -11.47 7.81 9.67
N ASP A 83 -12.62 8.06 10.28
CA ASP A 83 -13.76 7.16 10.20
C ASP A 83 -14.36 7.15 8.78
N GLU A 84 -14.97 6.04 8.38
CA GLU A 84 -15.65 5.89 7.08
C GLU A 84 -16.73 6.97 6.83
N SER A 85 -17.42 7.41 7.89
CA SER A 85 -18.45 8.44 7.81
C SER A 85 -17.90 9.88 7.65
N ALA A 86 -16.59 10.06 7.81
CA ALA A 86 -15.95 11.36 7.74
C ALA A 86 -15.83 11.90 6.30
N GLY A 87 -15.55 13.20 6.20
CA GLY A 87 -15.21 13.87 4.96
C GLY A 87 -13.83 14.52 5.06
N LEU A 88 -13.07 14.42 3.98
CA LEU A 88 -11.79 15.10 3.78
C LEU A 88 -12.02 16.40 3.01
N VAL A 89 -11.26 17.43 3.38
CA VAL A 89 -11.21 18.70 2.65
C VAL A 89 -9.80 18.86 2.09
N LEU A 90 -9.68 18.78 0.77
CA LEU A 90 -8.43 18.93 0.03
C LEU A 90 -8.32 20.40 -0.40
N ILE A 91 -7.29 21.10 0.08
CA ILE A 91 -7.02 22.49 -0.28
C ILE A 91 -5.82 22.52 -1.23
N THR A 92 -6.03 23.09 -2.41
CA THR A 92 -4.98 23.25 -3.42
C THR A 92 -4.18 24.53 -3.20
N ASN A 93 -3.00 24.59 -3.81
CA ASN A 93 -2.16 25.81 -3.86
C ASN A 93 -2.84 27.00 -4.57
N GLN A 94 -3.90 26.75 -5.35
CA GLN A 94 -4.74 27.77 -6.00
C GLN A 94 -5.91 28.21 -5.10
N ALA A 95 -5.89 27.90 -3.80
CA ALA A 95 -6.95 28.20 -2.84
C ALA A 95 -8.33 27.61 -3.20
N ARG A 96 -8.36 26.52 -3.99
CA ARG A 96 -9.58 25.74 -4.26
C ARG A 96 -9.73 24.64 -3.22
N ALA A 97 -10.94 24.46 -2.70
CA ALA A 97 -11.28 23.40 -1.77
C ALA A 97 -12.17 22.34 -2.44
N PHE A 98 -11.82 21.07 -2.26
CA PHE A 98 -12.60 19.92 -2.71
C PHE A 98 -12.99 19.07 -1.51
N ARG A 99 -14.26 18.64 -1.47
CA ARG A 99 -14.75 17.74 -0.43
C ARG A 99 -14.80 16.32 -0.98
N LEU A 100 -14.15 15.40 -0.27
CA LEU A 100 -14.12 13.99 -0.60
C LEU A 100 -14.64 13.18 0.58
N ALA A 101 -15.72 12.42 0.40
CA ALA A 101 -16.20 11.52 1.45
C ALA A 101 -15.25 10.33 1.56
N VAL A 102 -14.85 9.93 2.77
CA VAL A 102 -13.91 8.81 2.97
C VAL A 102 -14.45 7.54 2.33
N ARG A 103 -15.73 7.22 2.54
CA ARG A 103 -16.41 6.08 1.90
C ARG A 103 -16.33 6.02 0.37
N ASN A 104 -16.08 7.15 -0.31
CA ASN A 104 -15.98 7.18 -1.78
C ASN A 104 -14.57 6.78 -2.26
N LEU A 105 -13.58 6.75 -1.38
CA LEU A 105 -12.25 6.24 -1.72
C LEU A 105 -12.29 4.73 -1.90
N PRO A 106 -11.51 4.17 -2.84
CA PRO A 106 -11.44 2.74 -3.03
C PRO A 106 -10.84 2.08 -1.78
N GLU A 107 -11.52 1.06 -1.27
CA GLU A 107 -10.99 0.22 -0.20
C GLU A 107 -9.96 -0.74 -0.79
N MET A 108 -8.73 -0.67 -0.31
CA MET A 108 -7.62 -1.48 -0.83
C MET A 108 -6.77 -2.03 0.30
N PRO A 109 -6.01 -3.13 0.08
CA PRO A 109 -5.06 -3.62 1.05
C PRO A 109 -3.92 -2.61 1.27
N VAL A 110 -3.15 -2.85 2.34
CA VAL A 110 -2.01 -2.03 2.72
C VAL A 110 -1.06 -1.80 1.56
N ARG A 111 -0.79 -2.76 0.67
CA ARG A 111 0.08 -2.56 -0.52
C ARG A 111 -0.64 -2.18 -1.83
N GLY A 112 -1.89 -1.74 -1.77
CA GLY A 112 -2.64 -1.33 -2.96
C GLY A 112 -2.15 -0.01 -3.58
N ARG A 113 -2.38 0.15 -4.89
CA ARG A 113 -1.98 1.31 -5.71
C ARG A 113 -2.91 2.53 -5.57
N GLY A 114 -4.17 2.32 -5.20
CA GLY A 114 -5.20 3.37 -5.17
C GLY A 114 -5.78 3.71 -6.53
N GLU A 115 -6.65 4.73 -6.57
CA GLU A 115 -7.26 5.27 -7.78
C GLU A 115 -7.14 6.80 -7.81
N SER A 116 -7.18 7.40 -9.00
CA SER A 116 -7.15 8.86 -9.15
C SER A 116 -8.42 9.50 -8.58
N VAL A 117 -8.27 10.49 -7.71
CA VAL A 117 -9.39 11.30 -7.20
C VAL A 117 -9.70 12.51 -8.09
N PHE A 118 -8.84 12.83 -9.04
CA PHE A 118 -8.99 13.94 -9.98
C PHE A 118 -9.12 13.39 -11.40
N ALA A 119 -10.31 12.87 -11.73
CA ALA A 119 -10.71 12.52 -13.09
C ALA A 119 -11.72 13.54 -13.63
#